data_AF-A0A3A4K5N7-F1
#
_entry.id   AF-A0A3A4K5N7-F1
#
_cell.length_a   1.000
_cell.length_b   1.000
_cell.length_c   1.000
_cell.angle_alpha   90.00
_cell.angle_beta   90.00
_cell.angle_gamma   90.00
#
_symmetry.space_group_name_H-M   'P 1'
#
loop_
_entity.id
_entity.type
_entity.pdbx_description
1 polymer ?
#
loop_
_entity_poly.entity_id
_entity_poly.type
_entity_poly.pdbx_seq_one_letter_code
_entity_poly.pdbx_strand_id
1 'polypeptide(L)'
;MPYPRPSLSADVPENRSPRGKVSTALKISKLLAAGFAALALTGLACGPATASPETDALYNSAQRHFTDGDDAAGRADLRALIAADPNDGQALALQAIWSHYAGDVPAVTDAMNRLNAVDPALAAGTANVFNAICAAVGTLPNPLPALVGPQTGIVVLGYGLLPDGALRPELVDRLQAAFLQALAAPFSPVVVTGGNPQNGVTEAEAMRAWLVGHGLPAARVSAENRAGSTVQNALYSTRLLRDLGASSAVVVTSPNHIRRAVADFIVAGTAVVGAMTSLDQLVSQIIPPVRSNQRGIYLDSTRTFQLPTAR
;
A
#
# COMPACT_ATOMS: atom_id res chain seq x y z
N MET A 1 -9.58 68.51 36.23
CA MET A 1 -8.53 68.91 35.27
C MET A 1 -9.14 69.02 33.87
N PRO A 2 -9.62 70.21 33.47
CA PRO A 2 -10.01 70.55 32.11
C PRO A 2 -8.88 71.36 31.41
N TYR A 3 -8.75 71.29 30.08
CA TYR A 3 -8.23 72.35 29.16
C TYR A 3 -8.38 71.81 27.70
N PRO A 4 -8.40 72.64 26.63
CA PRO A 4 -9.53 72.83 25.72
C PRO A 4 -9.12 72.66 24.23
N ARG A 5 -10.06 72.85 23.31
CA ARG A 5 -9.78 73.05 21.88
C ARG A 5 -9.25 74.47 21.60
N PRO A 6 -8.58 74.66 20.46
CA PRO A 6 -9.04 75.73 19.57
C PRO A 6 -9.12 75.32 18.08
N SER A 7 -10.08 75.96 17.42
CA SER A 7 -10.33 75.99 15.98
C SER A 7 -9.50 77.07 15.28
N LEU A 8 -9.08 76.84 14.02
CA LEU A 8 -8.94 77.93 13.04
C LEU A 8 -9.05 77.41 11.59
N SER A 9 -10.03 78.01 10.90
CA SER A 9 -10.14 78.25 9.44
C SER A 9 -8.90 79.04 8.96
N ALA A 10 -8.49 79.17 7.70
CA ALA A 10 -9.08 79.02 6.37
C ALA A 10 -7.91 78.95 5.35
N ASP A 11 -8.14 78.41 4.16
CA ASP A 11 -7.87 79.07 2.87
C ASP A 11 -7.78 78.05 1.71
N VAL A 12 -8.69 78.24 0.77
CA VAL A 12 -8.67 77.75 -0.60
C VAL A 12 -8.62 79.02 -1.46
N PRO A 13 -7.75 79.09 -2.49
CA PRO A 13 -8.33 79.03 -3.83
C PRO A 13 -7.50 78.33 -4.92
N GLU A 14 -8.28 77.82 -5.88
CA GLU A 14 -8.10 77.76 -7.34
C GLU A 14 -6.87 77.05 -7.95
N ASN A 15 -7.06 75.97 -8.72
CA ASN A 15 -7.74 75.80 -10.02
C ASN A 15 -6.68 75.63 -11.12
N ARG A 16 -6.55 74.39 -11.61
CA ARG A 16 -6.26 74.06 -13.01
C ARG A 16 -6.54 72.57 -13.24
N SER A 17 -7.70 72.28 -13.82
CA SER A 17 -7.96 71.05 -14.58
C SER A 17 -7.64 71.32 -16.08
N PRO A 18 -7.72 70.37 -17.03
CA PRO A 18 -7.90 68.91 -16.92
C PRO A 18 -7.02 68.09 -17.91
N ARG A 19 -7.22 66.75 -17.88
CA ARG A 19 -7.27 65.78 -19.01
C ARG A 19 -6.24 64.66 -18.95
N GLY A 20 -6.76 63.43 -18.96
CA GLY A 20 -5.99 62.22 -19.27
C GLY A 20 -6.62 60.96 -18.69
N LYS A 21 -7.76 60.51 -19.23
CA LYS A 21 -8.27 59.15 -18.99
C LYS A 21 -7.30 58.14 -19.62
N VAL A 22 -6.85 57.14 -18.86
CA VAL A 22 -6.62 55.79 -19.41
C VAL A 22 -7.07 54.76 -18.37
N SER A 23 -8.03 53.95 -18.78
CA SER A 23 -8.56 52.79 -18.08
C SER A 23 -7.60 51.61 -18.28
N THR A 24 -7.27 50.90 -17.20
CA THR A 24 -6.62 49.59 -17.30
C THR A 24 -7.45 48.59 -16.51
N ALA A 25 -8.29 47.84 -17.22
CA ALA A 25 -8.94 46.65 -16.72
C ALA A 25 -7.94 45.50 -16.67
N LEU A 26 -7.69 44.94 -15.48
CA LEU A 26 -6.87 43.74 -15.30
C LEU A 26 -7.75 42.51 -15.53
N LYS A 27 -7.56 41.81 -16.66
CA LYS A 27 -8.13 40.49 -16.92
C LYS A 27 -7.29 39.44 -16.19
N ILE A 28 -7.92 38.68 -15.30
CA ILE A 28 -7.33 37.50 -14.64
C ILE A 28 -7.53 36.31 -15.60
N SER A 29 -6.45 35.87 -16.25
CA SER A 29 -6.44 34.67 -17.11
C SER A 29 -5.99 33.44 -16.32
N LYS A 30 -6.86 32.43 -16.33
CA LYS A 30 -6.62 31.04 -15.88
C LYS A 30 -5.45 30.44 -16.65
N LEU A 31 -4.47 29.86 -15.94
CA LEU A 31 -3.48 28.96 -16.53
C LEU A 31 -4.08 27.55 -16.64
N LEU A 32 -4.24 27.12 -17.88
CA LEU A 32 -4.63 25.78 -18.31
C LEU A 32 -3.38 24.90 -18.49
N ALA A 33 -3.52 23.66 -18.03
CA ALA A 33 -2.95 22.42 -18.56
C ALA A 33 -1.51 22.44 -19.12
N ALA A 34 -0.57 21.86 -18.37
CA ALA A 34 0.67 21.35 -18.95
C ALA A 34 0.34 20.11 -19.80
N GLY A 35 0.37 20.28 -21.12
CA GLY A 35 0.27 19.20 -22.09
C GLY A 35 1.54 18.35 -22.11
N PHE A 36 1.37 17.03 -22.12
CA PHE A 36 2.44 16.09 -22.41
C PHE A 36 2.85 16.25 -23.88
N ALA A 37 4.11 16.63 -24.11
CA ALA A 37 4.74 16.55 -25.43
C ALA A 37 5.09 15.07 -25.72
N ALA A 38 4.42 14.48 -26.71
CA ALA A 38 4.81 13.18 -27.24
C ALA A 38 6.06 13.34 -28.10
N LEU A 39 7.19 12.84 -27.61
CA LEU A 39 8.40 12.67 -28.40
C LEU A 39 8.23 11.39 -29.25
N ALA A 40 8.06 11.53 -30.56
CA ALA A 40 8.09 10.41 -31.48
C ALA A 40 9.53 9.90 -31.63
N LEU A 41 9.92 8.94 -30.79
CA LEU A 41 11.10 8.11 -31.03
C LEU A 41 10.72 7.04 -32.07
N THR A 42 11.20 7.19 -33.29
CA THR A 42 11.35 6.07 -34.22
C THR A 42 12.49 5.18 -33.71
N GLY A 43 12.16 4.30 -32.77
CA GLY A 43 12.98 3.18 -32.33
C GLY A 43 12.37 1.88 -32.84
N LEU A 44 13.20 0.92 -33.21
CA LEU A 44 12.81 -0.41 -33.69
C LEU A 44 11.69 -1.01 -32.82
N ALA A 45 10.63 -1.48 -33.46
CA ALA A 45 9.62 -2.29 -32.81
C ALA A 45 10.25 -3.62 -32.38
N CYS A 46 10.70 -3.72 -31.14
CA CYS A 46 10.80 -5.00 -30.46
C CYS A 46 9.37 -5.50 -30.27
N GLY A 47 8.98 -6.52 -31.05
CA GLY A 47 7.78 -7.29 -30.74
C GLY A 47 7.89 -7.87 -29.32
N PRO A 48 6.77 -8.27 -28.70
CA PRO A 48 6.82 -8.94 -27.41
C PRO A 48 7.68 -10.19 -27.57
N ALA A 49 8.76 -10.28 -26.79
CA ALA A 49 9.57 -11.48 -26.69
C ALA A 49 8.65 -12.58 -26.13
N THR A 50 8.19 -13.48 -26.99
CA THR A 50 7.56 -14.72 -26.54
C THR A 50 8.65 -15.53 -25.86
N ALA A 51 8.56 -15.65 -24.53
CA ALA A 51 9.47 -16.48 -23.75
C ALA A 51 9.54 -17.89 -24.37
N SER A 52 10.73 -18.48 -24.38
CA SER A 52 10.87 -19.84 -24.88
C SER A 52 10.23 -20.81 -23.88
N PRO A 53 9.68 -21.95 -24.33
CA PRO A 53 9.15 -22.98 -23.41
C PRO A 53 10.16 -23.44 -22.35
N GLU A 54 11.46 -23.32 -22.64
CA GLU A 54 12.54 -23.61 -21.71
C GLU A 54 12.67 -22.55 -20.61
N THR A 55 12.60 -21.26 -20.96
CA THR A 55 12.63 -20.17 -19.96
C THR A 55 11.39 -20.16 -19.06
N ASP A 56 10.22 -20.51 -19.58
CA ASP A 56 9.00 -20.63 -18.76
C ASP A 56 9.06 -21.83 -17.82
N ALA A 57 9.63 -22.95 -18.27
CA ALA A 57 9.86 -24.11 -17.42
C ALA A 57 10.81 -23.78 -16.26
N LEU A 58 11.90 -23.05 -16.52
CA LEU A 58 12.82 -22.57 -15.48
C LEU A 58 12.14 -21.60 -14.51
N TYR A 59 11.34 -20.65 -15.02
CA TYR A 59 10.58 -19.72 -14.19
C TYR A 59 9.63 -20.47 -13.24
N ASN A 60 8.86 -21.41 -13.79
CA ASN A 60 7.90 -22.22 -13.04
C ASN A 60 8.59 -23.15 -12.03
N SER A 61 9.74 -23.72 -12.40
CA SER A 61 10.56 -24.52 -11.50
C SER A 61 11.09 -23.69 -10.33
N ALA A 62 11.61 -22.50 -10.62
CA ALA A 62 12.11 -21.59 -9.62
C ALA A 62 11.04 -21.22 -8.56
N GLN A 63 9.82 -20.92 -9.02
CA GLN A 63 8.67 -20.63 -8.15
C GLN A 63 8.31 -21.79 -7.23
N ARG A 64 8.31 -23.03 -7.75
CA ARG A 64 8.06 -24.23 -6.95
C ARG A 64 9.14 -24.43 -5.90
N HIS A 65 10.42 -24.42 -6.29
CA HIS A 65 11.55 -24.59 -5.38
C HIS A 65 11.52 -23.58 -4.23
N PHE A 66 11.31 -22.29 -4.53
CA PHE A 66 11.25 -21.27 -3.47
C PHE A 66 10.04 -21.47 -2.55
N THR A 67 8.89 -21.89 -3.09
CA THR A 67 7.68 -22.21 -2.31
C THR A 67 7.89 -23.41 -1.39
N ASP A 68 8.52 -24.46 -1.90
CA ASP A 68 8.83 -25.71 -1.19
C ASP A 68 9.98 -25.56 -0.18
N GLY A 69 10.67 -24.41 -0.25
CA GLY A 69 11.67 -23.98 0.72
C GLY A 69 13.11 -24.27 0.33
N ASP A 70 13.34 -24.66 -0.92
CA ASP A 70 14.65 -24.76 -1.54
C ASP A 70 14.97 -23.47 -2.32
N ASP A 71 15.26 -22.40 -1.59
CA ASP A 71 15.58 -21.11 -2.21
C ASP A 71 16.92 -21.13 -2.98
N ALA A 72 17.81 -22.07 -2.68
CA ALA A 72 19.06 -22.25 -3.41
C ALA A 72 18.80 -22.78 -4.82
N ALA A 73 17.99 -23.84 -4.96
CA ALA A 73 17.57 -24.35 -6.26
C ALA A 73 16.74 -23.32 -7.03
N GLY A 74 15.81 -22.64 -6.37
CA GLY A 74 15.00 -21.60 -7.01
C GLY A 74 15.83 -20.47 -7.62
N ARG A 75 16.87 -19.99 -6.92
CA ARG A 75 17.81 -19.00 -7.45
C ARG A 75 18.77 -19.57 -8.51
N ALA A 76 19.04 -20.87 -8.50
CA ALA A 76 19.82 -21.50 -9.57
C ALA A 76 19.03 -21.52 -10.88
N ASP A 77 17.74 -21.89 -10.83
CA ASP A 77 16.84 -21.88 -11.98
C ASP A 77 16.66 -20.48 -12.55
N LEU A 78 16.50 -19.46 -11.70
CA LEU A 78 16.46 -18.06 -12.16
C LEU A 78 17.75 -17.62 -12.83
N ARG A 79 18.92 -18.01 -12.32
CA ARG A 79 20.20 -17.69 -12.98
C ARG A 79 20.34 -18.37 -14.34
N ALA A 80 19.88 -19.63 -14.46
CA ALA A 80 19.84 -20.33 -15.74
C ALA A 80 18.90 -19.63 -16.73
N LEU A 81 17.71 -19.21 -16.27
CA LEU A 81 16.77 -18.43 -17.07
C LEU A 81 17.41 -17.13 -17.54
N ILE A 82 17.99 -16.36 -16.63
CA ILE A 82 18.64 -15.07 -16.91
C ILE A 82 19.86 -15.22 -17.83
N ALA A 83 20.52 -16.38 -17.85
CA ALA A 83 21.59 -16.66 -18.80
C ALA A 83 21.05 -16.90 -20.23
N ALA A 84 19.87 -17.52 -20.34
CA ALA A 84 19.19 -17.74 -21.61
C ALA A 84 18.46 -16.50 -22.13
N ASP A 85 17.86 -15.71 -21.24
CA ASP A 85 17.23 -14.42 -21.53
C ASP A 85 17.71 -13.32 -20.53
N PRO A 86 18.81 -12.62 -20.88
CA PRO A 86 19.40 -11.61 -20.00
C PRO A 86 18.53 -10.38 -19.73
N ASN A 87 17.47 -10.17 -20.52
CA ASN A 87 16.57 -9.02 -20.45
C ASN A 87 15.23 -9.36 -19.80
N ASP A 88 15.09 -10.55 -19.21
CA ASP A 88 13.89 -10.91 -18.48
C ASP A 88 13.80 -10.14 -17.15
N GLY A 89 13.05 -9.03 -17.16
CA GLY A 89 12.88 -8.16 -16.00
C GLY A 89 12.23 -8.87 -14.80
N GLN A 90 11.28 -9.79 -15.02
CA GLN A 90 10.61 -10.47 -13.91
C GLN A 90 11.54 -11.50 -13.26
N ALA A 91 12.33 -12.22 -14.04
CA ALA A 91 13.33 -13.15 -13.51
C ALA A 91 14.43 -12.39 -12.75
N LEU A 92 14.89 -11.25 -13.27
CA LEU A 92 15.83 -10.36 -12.57
C LEU A 92 15.24 -9.85 -11.24
N ALA A 93 13.97 -9.41 -11.24
CA ALA A 93 13.29 -8.97 -10.02
C ALA A 93 13.19 -10.08 -8.98
N LEU A 94 12.77 -11.29 -9.37
CA LEU A 94 12.73 -12.44 -8.46
C LEU A 94 14.12 -12.81 -7.95
N GLN A 95 15.13 -12.78 -8.82
CA GLN A 95 16.51 -13.10 -8.44
C GLN A 95 17.02 -12.13 -7.38
N ALA A 96 16.71 -10.84 -7.51
CA ALA A 96 17.01 -9.83 -6.50
C ALA A 96 16.26 -10.09 -5.18
N ILE A 97 14.94 -10.34 -5.24
CA ILE A 97 14.10 -10.55 -4.05
C ILE A 97 14.52 -11.80 -3.27
N TRP A 98 14.76 -12.90 -3.95
CA TRP A 98 15.13 -14.16 -3.30
C TRP A 98 16.60 -14.20 -2.89
N SER A 99 17.49 -13.49 -3.59
CA SER A 99 18.87 -13.31 -3.12
C SER A 99 18.91 -12.46 -1.85
N HIS A 100 18.03 -11.47 -1.72
CA HIS A 100 17.87 -10.72 -0.48
C HIS A 100 17.41 -11.66 0.65
N TYR A 101 16.42 -12.54 0.41
CA TYR A 101 16.04 -13.57 1.38
C TYR A 101 17.24 -14.43 1.81
N ALA A 102 18.05 -14.91 0.86
CA ALA A 102 19.22 -15.74 1.14
C ALA A 102 20.41 -14.98 1.78
N GLY A 103 20.36 -13.66 1.86
CA GLY A 103 21.48 -12.84 2.37
C GLY A 103 22.63 -12.68 1.37
N ASP A 104 22.39 -12.94 0.08
CA ASP A 104 23.38 -12.88 -0.99
C ASP A 104 23.44 -11.48 -1.61
N VAL A 105 24.11 -10.57 -0.89
CA VAL A 105 24.22 -9.14 -1.26
C VAL A 105 24.83 -8.91 -2.66
N PRO A 106 25.89 -9.63 -3.07
CA PRO A 106 26.43 -9.50 -4.43
C PRO A 106 25.39 -9.83 -5.50
N ALA A 107 24.62 -10.93 -5.32
CA ALA A 107 23.58 -11.31 -6.29
C ALA A 107 22.41 -10.31 -6.32
N VAL A 108 22.03 -9.72 -5.18
CA VAL A 108 21.05 -8.62 -5.15
C VAL A 108 21.53 -7.44 -5.99
N THR A 109 22.80 -7.04 -5.80
CA THR A 109 23.38 -5.88 -6.46
C THR A 109 23.46 -6.08 -7.98
N ASP A 110 23.93 -7.25 -8.42
CA ASP A 110 23.97 -7.60 -9.85
C ASP A 110 22.58 -7.58 -10.48
N ALA A 111 21.62 -8.29 -9.87
CA ALA A 111 20.26 -8.38 -10.38
C ALA A 111 19.58 -7.01 -10.44
N MET A 112 19.74 -6.16 -9.41
CA MET A 112 19.15 -4.82 -9.39
C MET A 112 19.77 -3.87 -10.43
N ASN A 113 21.10 -3.92 -10.62
CA ASN A 113 21.76 -3.09 -11.62
C ASN A 113 21.29 -3.44 -13.03
N ARG A 114 21.19 -4.74 -13.33
CA ARG A 114 20.69 -5.25 -14.60
C ARG A 114 19.21 -4.93 -14.78
N LEU A 115 18.39 -5.15 -13.74
CA LEU A 115 16.97 -4.82 -13.76
C LEU A 115 16.75 -3.34 -14.04
N ASN A 116 17.51 -2.46 -13.38
CA ASN A 116 17.40 -1.02 -13.60
C ASN A 116 17.80 -0.61 -15.03
N ALA A 117 18.71 -1.34 -15.68
CA ALA A 117 19.05 -1.09 -17.08
C ALA A 117 17.95 -1.55 -18.06
N VAL A 118 17.22 -2.63 -17.72
CA VAL A 118 16.16 -3.22 -18.54
C VAL A 118 14.81 -2.53 -18.32
N ASP A 119 14.40 -2.37 -17.07
CA ASP A 119 13.13 -1.81 -16.63
C ASP A 119 13.31 -1.05 -15.29
N PRO A 120 13.58 0.28 -15.35
CA PRO A 120 13.73 1.11 -14.16
C PRO A 120 12.48 1.16 -13.27
N ALA A 121 11.27 1.01 -13.84
CA ALA A 121 10.04 1.04 -13.08
C ALA A 121 9.87 -0.23 -12.26
N LEU A 122 10.14 -1.39 -12.87
CA LEU A 122 10.17 -2.67 -12.18
C LEU A 122 11.27 -2.69 -11.10
N ALA A 123 12.46 -2.13 -11.38
CA ALA A 123 13.52 -1.96 -10.39
C ALA A 123 13.08 -1.11 -9.19
N ALA A 124 12.43 0.03 -9.42
CA ALA A 124 11.91 0.87 -8.34
C ALA A 124 10.86 0.13 -7.49
N GLY A 125 9.99 -0.65 -8.14
CA GLY A 125 9.02 -1.50 -7.45
C GLY A 125 9.68 -2.62 -6.64
N THR A 126 10.71 -3.28 -7.16
CA THR A 126 11.51 -4.27 -6.42
C THR A 126 12.21 -3.64 -5.21
N ALA A 127 12.72 -2.42 -5.34
CA ALA A 127 13.27 -1.68 -4.20
C ALA A 127 12.21 -1.38 -3.13
N ASN A 128 10.98 -1.05 -3.55
CA ASN A 128 9.86 -0.89 -2.63
C ASN A 128 9.51 -2.21 -1.90
N VAL A 129 9.61 -3.36 -2.57
CA VAL A 129 9.45 -4.68 -1.93
C VAL A 129 10.49 -4.88 -0.82
N PHE A 130 11.75 -4.52 -1.04
CA PHE A 130 12.76 -4.58 0.04
C PHE A 130 12.39 -3.70 1.24
N ASN A 131 11.98 -2.45 0.97
CA ASN A 131 11.56 -1.51 2.00
C ASN A 131 10.36 -2.05 2.79
N ALA A 132 9.37 -2.61 2.09
CA ALA A 132 8.18 -3.21 2.69
C ALA A 132 8.52 -4.39 3.61
N ILE A 133 9.40 -5.29 3.16
CA ILE A 133 9.85 -6.44 3.95
C ILE A 133 10.60 -5.98 5.20
N CYS A 134 11.52 -5.02 5.06
CA CYS A 134 12.25 -4.45 6.20
C CYS A 134 11.31 -3.79 7.22
N ALA A 135 10.37 -2.97 6.74
CA ALA A 135 9.36 -2.35 7.59
C ALA A 135 8.48 -3.39 8.31
N ALA A 136 8.04 -4.42 7.58
CA ALA A 136 7.25 -5.51 8.13
C ALA A 136 7.98 -6.31 9.22
N VAL A 137 9.24 -6.68 8.99
CA VAL A 137 10.05 -7.42 9.97
C VAL A 137 10.27 -6.59 11.25
N GLY A 138 10.48 -5.28 11.09
CA GLY A 138 10.62 -4.35 12.21
C GLY A 138 9.31 -3.93 12.88
N THR A 139 8.15 -4.23 12.27
CA THR A 139 6.85 -3.89 12.83
C THR A 139 6.56 -4.79 14.03
N LEU A 140 6.27 -4.14 15.15
CA LEU A 140 5.77 -4.80 16.35
C LEU A 140 4.24 -4.74 16.37
N PRO A 141 3.54 -5.82 16.74
CA PRO A 141 2.11 -5.74 17.00
C PRO A 141 1.87 -4.74 18.13
N ASN A 142 0.94 -3.80 17.95
CA ASN A 142 0.64 -2.78 18.94
C ASN A 142 -0.84 -2.87 19.36
N PRO A 143 -1.17 -3.15 20.63
CA PRO A 143 -2.56 -3.17 21.08
C PRO A 143 -3.13 -1.76 21.33
N LEU A 144 -2.31 -0.71 21.25
CA LEU A 144 -2.74 0.66 21.49
C LEU A 144 -3.17 1.34 20.19
N PRO A 145 -4.29 2.09 20.23
CA PRO A 145 -4.74 2.82 19.06
C PRO A 145 -3.76 3.95 18.71
N ALA A 146 -3.52 4.13 17.41
CA ALA A 146 -2.76 5.25 16.89
C ALA A 146 -3.63 6.52 16.83
N LEU A 147 -3.03 7.68 17.12
CA LEU A 147 -3.69 8.98 16.94
C LEU A 147 -3.52 9.42 15.48
N VAL A 148 -4.56 9.23 14.68
CA VAL A 148 -4.54 9.49 13.22
C VAL A 148 -5.75 10.31 12.78
N GLY A 149 -5.63 10.95 11.61
CA GLY A 149 -6.64 11.84 11.04
C GLY A 149 -7.44 11.22 9.89
N PRO A 150 -8.34 12.01 9.26
CA PRO A 150 -9.25 11.53 8.20
C PRO A 150 -8.55 11.01 6.93
N GLN A 151 -7.28 11.39 6.71
CA GLN A 151 -6.46 10.87 5.60
C GLN A 151 -5.85 9.49 5.88
N THR A 152 -6.08 8.93 7.06
CA THR A 152 -5.68 7.56 7.42
C THR A 152 -6.91 6.70 7.57
N GLY A 153 -7.02 5.62 6.80
CA GLY A 153 -8.07 4.62 6.99
C GLY A 153 -7.70 3.56 8.03
N ILE A 154 -8.70 2.88 8.56
CA ILE A 154 -8.56 1.73 9.45
C ILE A 154 -8.95 0.50 8.65
N VAL A 155 -8.03 -0.43 8.41
CA VAL A 155 -8.29 -1.62 7.60
C VAL A 155 -8.32 -2.86 8.47
N VAL A 156 -9.44 -3.56 8.50
CA VAL A 156 -9.62 -4.79 9.29
C VAL A 156 -9.60 -6.00 8.36
N LEU A 157 -8.64 -6.89 8.57
CA LEU A 157 -8.50 -8.11 7.78
C LEU A 157 -9.37 -9.23 8.34
N GLY A 158 -10.04 -9.97 7.45
CA GLY A 158 -10.79 -11.19 7.76
C GLY A 158 -9.94 -12.34 8.34
N TYR A 159 -10.62 -13.32 8.93
CA TYR A 159 -10.03 -14.51 9.57
C TYR A 159 -10.84 -15.80 9.29
N GLY A 160 -11.84 -15.74 8.41
CA GLY A 160 -12.81 -16.81 8.23
C GLY A 160 -14.03 -16.65 9.14
N LEU A 161 -15.20 -17.00 8.60
CA LEU A 161 -16.40 -17.27 9.38
C LEU A 161 -16.47 -18.74 9.81
N LEU A 162 -17.34 -19.03 10.76
CA LEU A 162 -17.81 -20.38 11.05
C LEU A 162 -18.78 -20.86 9.93
N PRO A 163 -19.01 -22.18 9.77
CA PRO A 163 -19.87 -22.71 8.71
C PRO A 163 -21.31 -22.17 8.72
N ASP A 164 -21.81 -21.75 9.89
CA ASP A 164 -23.12 -21.13 10.07
C ASP A 164 -23.14 -19.63 9.75
N GLY A 165 -22.00 -19.04 9.37
CA GLY A 165 -21.85 -17.61 9.09
C GLY A 165 -21.48 -16.76 10.31
N ALA A 166 -21.31 -17.35 11.50
CA ALA A 166 -20.93 -16.60 12.69
C ALA A 166 -19.45 -16.16 12.65
N LEU A 167 -19.15 -15.05 13.32
CA LEU A 167 -17.78 -14.56 13.50
C LEU A 167 -17.00 -15.51 14.40
N ARG A 168 -15.76 -15.83 14.01
CA ARG A 168 -14.83 -16.57 14.88
C ARG A 168 -14.36 -15.69 16.04
N PRO A 169 -13.99 -16.25 17.21
CA PRO A 169 -13.47 -15.48 18.34
C PRO A 169 -12.33 -14.52 17.96
N GLU A 170 -11.33 -15.02 17.23
CA GLU A 170 -10.22 -14.19 16.73
C GLU A 170 -10.69 -13.03 15.82
N LEU A 171 -11.74 -13.24 15.01
CA LEU A 171 -12.29 -12.18 14.18
C LEU A 171 -13.00 -11.11 15.03
N VAL A 172 -13.66 -11.53 16.11
CA VAL A 172 -14.23 -10.61 17.11
C VAL A 172 -13.12 -9.81 17.79
N ASP A 173 -12.00 -10.42 18.15
CA ASP A 173 -10.88 -9.72 18.77
C ASP A 173 -10.28 -8.64 17.85
N ARG A 174 -10.15 -8.94 16.55
CA ARG A 174 -9.75 -7.94 15.54
C ARG A 174 -10.76 -6.80 15.44
N LEU A 175 -12.06 -7.10 15.50
CA LEU A 175 -13.12 -6.09 15.43
C LEU A 175 -13.15 -5.20 16.68
N GLN A 176 -12.87 -5.76 17.85
CA GLN A 176 -12.72 -4.98 19.08
C GLN A 176 -11.53 -4.02 18.99
N ALA A 177 -10.37 -4.48 18.50
CA ALA A 177 -9.22 -3.61 18.25
C ALA A 177 -9.56 -2.50 17.25
N ALA A 178 -10.22 -2.85 16.13
CA ALA A 178 -10.67 -1.88 15.14
C ALA A 178 -11.66 -0.86 15.70
N PHE A 179 -12.56 -1.29 16.57
CA PHE A 179 -13.52 -0.41 17.25
C PHE A 179 -12.79 0.60 18.13
N LEU A 180 -11.84 0.15 18.96
CA LEU A 180 -11.00 1.05 19.77
C LEU A 180 -10.22 2.05 18.92
N GLN A 181 -9.64 1.60 17.80
CA GLN A 181 -8.97 2.49 16.84
C GLN A 181 -9.93 3.52 16.23
N ALA A 182 -11.16 3.10 15.89
CA ALA A 182 -12.16 3.97 15.28
C ALA A 182 -12.73 5.01 16.25
N LEU A 183 -12.73 4.72 17.56
CA LEU A 183 -13.04 5.68 18.62
C LEU A 183 -11.91 6.71 18.79
N ALA A 184 -10.65 6.25 18.75
CA ALA A 184 -9.48 7.15 18.83
C ALA A 184 -9.30 8.03 17.57
N ALA A 185 -9.80 7.58 16.42
CA ALA A 185 -9.75 8.28 15.14
C ALA A 185 -11.17 8.45 14.54
N PRO A 186 -12.00 9.35 15.07
CA PRO A 186 -13.43 9.43 14.74
C PRO A 186 -13.74 9.90 13.31
N PHE A 187 -12.75 10.43 12.59
CA PHE A 187 -12.89 10.90 11.21
C PHE A 187 -12.28 9.96 10.17
N SER A 188 -11.58 8.91 10.60
CA SER A 188 -11.00 7.93 9.68
C SER A 188 -12.07 7.05 9.05
N PRO A 189 -11.99 6.74 7.74
CA PRO A 189 -12.80 5.69 7.15
C PRO A 189 -12.37 4.32 7.71
N VAL A 190 -13.32 3.40 7.84
CA VAL A 190 -13.07 2.02 8.23
C VAL A 190 -13.36 1.12 7.04
N VAL A 191 -12.37 0.33 6.62
CA VAL A 191 -12.49 -0.70 5.59
C VAL A 191 -12.40 -2.06 6.26
N VAL A 192 -13.35 -2.94 5.98
CA VAL A 192 -13.31 -4.35 6.41
C VAL A 192 -13.21 -5.22 5.18
N THR A 193 -12.29 -6.18 5.14
CA THR A 193 -11.97 -6.95 3.92
C THR A 193 -12.02 -8.46 4.13
N GLY A 194 -12.71 -9.15 3.22
CA GLY A 194 -12.88 -10.61 3.22
C GLY A 194 -14.09 -11.04 2.40
N GLY A 195 -13.83 -11.75 1.31
CA GLY A 195 -14.82 -12.10 0.29
C GLY A 195 -15.30 -13.54 0.28
N ASN A 196 -14.73 -14.43 1.10
CA ASN A 196 -15.16 -15.83 1.16
C ASN A 196 -16.49 -15.97 1.92
N PRO A 197 -17.60 -16.30 1.25
CA PRO A 197 -18.88 -16.39 1.93
C PRO A 197 -19.00 -17.69 2.73
N GLN A 198 -19.61 -17.62 3.90
CA GLN A 198 -20.13 -18.77 4.65
C GLN A 198 -21.60 -18.54 4.93
N ASN A 199 -22.43 -19.55 4.69
CA ASN A 199 -23.89 -19.44 4.84
C ASN A 199 -24.49 -18.20 4.13
N GLY A 200 -23.98 -17.87 2.94
CA GLY A 200 -24.45 -16.72 2.14
C GLY A 200 -23.96 -15.34 2.61
N VAL A 201 -23.15 -15.26 3.66
CA VAL A 201 -22.62 -13.99 4.20
C VAL A 201 -21.10 -13.95 4.02
N THR A 202 -20.58 -12.85 3.50
CA THR A 202 -19.12 -12.62 3.42
C THR A 202 -18.57 -12.15 4.76
N GLU A 203 -17.29 -12.45 5.01
CA GLU A 203 -16.59 -11.94 6.19
C GLU A 203 -16.69 -10.42 6.32
N ALA A 204 -16.51 -9.69 5.22
CA ALA A 204 -16.58 -8.23 5.20
C ALA A 204 -17.96 -7.70 5.62
N GLU A 205 -19.05 -8.31 5.14
CA GLU A 205 -20.40 -7.90 5.55
C GLU A 205 -20.68 -8.23 7.03
N ALA A 206 -20.27 -9.40 7.50
CA ALA A 206 -20.40 -9.78 8.91
C ALA A 206 -19.61 -8.82 9.82
N MET A 207 -18.37 -8.47 9.44
CA MET A 207 -17.54 -7.49 10.15
C MET A 207 -18.18 -6.10 10.17
N ARG A 208 -18.71 -5.64 9.02
CA ARG A 208 -19.39 -4.35 8.91
C ARG A 208 -20.63 -4.31 9.80
N ALA A 209 -21.46 -5.34 9.76
CA ALA A 209 -22.65 -5.45 10.61
C ALA A 209 -22.30 -5.41 12.10
N TRP A 210 -21.23 -6.11 12.50
CA TRP A 210 -20.75 -6.08 13.88
C TRP A 210 -20.34 -4.67 14.31
N LEU A 211 -19.51 -3.97 13.54
CA LEU A 211 -19.03 -2.62 13.87
C LEU A 211 -20.16 -1.61 13.96
N VAL A 212 -21.12 -1.67 13.03
CA VAL A 212 -22.30 -0.80 13.03
C VAL A 212 -23.20 -1.12 14.22
N GLY A 213 -23.41 -2.40 14.53
CA GLY A 213 -24.17 -2.84 15.70
C GLY A 213 -23.57 -2.39 17.04
N HIS A 214 -22.26 -2.15 17.09
CA HIS A 214 -21.55 -1.61 18.26
C HIS A 214 -21.48 -0.07 18.28
N GLY A 215 -22.17 0.60 17.34
CA GLY A 215 -22.37 2.06 17.37
C GLY A 215 -21.48 2.86 16.43
N LEU A 216 -20.68 2.23 15.55
CA LEU A 216 -20.01 2.98 14.50
C LEU A 216 -21.01 3.42 13.42
N PRO A 217 -20.95 4.68 12.94
CA PRO A 217 -21.80 5.14 11.85
C PRO A 217 -21.63 4.27 10.60
N ALA A 218 -22.73 3.76 10.03
CA ALA A 218 -22.69 2.90 8.85
C ALA A 218 -22.02 3.54 7.63
N ALA A 219 -22.07 4.88 7.52
CA ALA A 219 -21.40 5.63 6.47
C ALA A 219 -19.86 5.67 6.61
N ARG A 220 -19.31 5.34 7.78
CA ARG A 220 -17.87 5.24 8.00
C ARG A 220 -17.30 3.86 7.67
N VAL A 221 -18.13 2.82 7.58
CA VAL A 221 -17.69 1.43 7.43
C VAL A 221 -18.01 0.92 6.03
N SER A 222 -16.96 0.70 5.24
CA SER A 222 -17.01 0.15 3.89
C SER A 222 -16.55 -1.30 3.88
N ALA A 223 -17.32 -2.17 3.23
CA ALA A 223 -16.99 -3.58 3.07
C ALA A 223 -16.31 -3.84 1.72
N GLU A 224 -15.17 -4.54 1.73
CA GLU A 224 -14.51 -5.11 0.56
C GLU A 224 -14.80 -6.62 0.55
N ASN A 225 -15.67 -7.05 -0.38
CA ASN A 225 -16.27 -8.39 -0.37
C ASN A 225 -15.73 -9.32 -1.46
N ARG A 226 -14.56 -9.02 -2.07
CA ARG A 226 -14.02 -9.80 -3.19
C ARG A 226 -12.74 -10.55 -2.84
N ALA A 227 -12.01 -10.14 -1.81
CA ALA A 227 -10.73 -10.73 -1.48
C ALA A 227 -10.84 -12.16 -0.94
N GLY A 228 -10.22 -13.13 -1.63
CA GLY A 228 -10.08 -14.51 -1.19
C GLY A 228 -8.71 -14.85 -0.58
N SER A 229 -7.77 -13.90 -0.54
CA SER A 229 -6.40 -14.10 -0.04
C SER A 229 -5.83 -12.85 0.64
N THR A 230 -4.73 -12.99 1.38
CA THR A 230 -4.01 -11.86 2.00
C THR A 230 -3.56 -10.82 0.97
N VAL A 231 -3.02 -11.27 -0.16
CA VAL A 231 -2.62 -10.42 -1.29
C VAL A 231 -3.80 -9.60 -1.82
N GLN A 232 -4.95 -10.26 -2.04
CA GLN A 232 -6.15 -9.57 -2.54
C GLN A 232 -6.73 -8.61 -1.51
N ASN A 233 -6.69 -8.95 -0.21
CA ASN A 233 -7.10 -8.05 0.87
C ASN A 233 -6.33 -6.72 0.77
N ALA A 234 -5.00 -6.78 0.62
CA ALA A 234 -4.18 -5.58 0.50
C ALA A 234 -4.45 -4.78 -0.78
N LEU A 235 -4.50 -5.46 -1.94
CA LEU A 235 -4.73 -4.80 -3.24
C LEU A 235 -6.10 -4.12 -3.32
N TYR A 236 -7.16 -4.82 -2.91
CA TYR A 236 -8.53 -4.30 -3.01
C TYR A 236 -8.82 -3.26 -1.93
N SER A 237 -8.32 -3.44 -0.71
CA SER A 237 -8.43 -2.43 0.34
C SER A 237 -7.65 -1.17 0.00
N THR A 238 -6.44 -1.28 -0.57
CA THR A 238 -5.66 -0.11 -1.00
C THR A 238 -6.40 0.72 -2.03
N ARG A 239 -7.07 0.07 -2.99
CA ARG A 239 -7.92 0.78 -3.97
C ARG A 239 -9.08 1.49 -3.28
N LEU A 240 -9.81 0.78 -2.41
CA LEU A 240 -10.97 1.34 -1.71
C LEU A 240 -10.56 2.50 -0.78
N LEU A 241 -9.43 2.40 -0.07
CA LEU A 241 -8.90 3.49 0.75
C LEU A 241 -8.64 4.76 -0.06
N ARG A 242 -8.05 4.61 -1.25
CA ARG A 242 -7.80 5.73 -2.16
C ARG A 242 -9.10 6.39 -2.61
N ASP A 243 -10.11 5.57 -2.95
CA ASP A 243 -11.44 6.07 -3.34
C ASP A 243 -12.13 6.82 -2.18
N LEU A 244 -11.82 6.46 -0.94
CA LEU A 244 -12.25 7.14 0.29
C LEU A 244 -11.38 8.35 0.68
N GLY A 245 -10.36 8.69 -0.11
CA GLY A 245 -9.46 9.83 0.13
C GLY A 245 -8.38 9.59 1.18
N ALA A 246 -8.16 8.34 1.60
CA ALA A 246 -7.09 7.99 2.52
C ALA A 246 -5.76 7.77 1.77
N SER A 247 -4.68 8.33 2.32
CA SER A 247 -3.30 8.17 1.82
C SER A 247 -2.48 7.18 2.65
N SER A 248 -2.98 6.80 3.83
CA SER A 248 -2.32 5.89 4.77
C SER A 248 -3.34 4.98 5.45
N ALA A 249 -2.85 3.93 6.11
CA ALA A 249 -3.68 3.01 6.87
C ALA A 249 -3.09 2.65 8.23
N VAL A 250 -4.00 2.46 9.20
CA VAL A 250 -3.78 1.56 10.32
C VAL A 250 -4.31 0.18 9.93
N VAL A 251 -3.44 -0.82 9.90
CA VAL A 251 -3.80 -2.20 9.58
C VAL A 251 -4.16 -2.93 10.87
N VAL A 252 -5.32 -3.58 10.89
CA VAL A 252 -5.86 -4.33 12.04
C VAL A 252 -5.97 -5.80 11.69
N THR A 253 -5.19 -6.65 12.37
CA THR A 253 -5.21 -8.11 12.19
C THR A 253 -4.62 -8.82 13.41
N SER A 254 -4.57 -10.15 13.39
CA SER A 254 -3.98 -10.96 14.46
C SER A 254 -2.47 -10.74 14.57
N PRO A 255 -1.85 -10.91 15.75
CA PRO A 255 -0.43 -10.59 15.94
C PRO A 255 0.49 -11.38 15.00
N ASN A 256 0.18 -12.66 14.75
CA ASN A 256 0.94 -13.53 13.85
C ASN A 256 0.83 -13.13 12.36
N HIS A 257 -0.12 -12.28 12.01
CA HIS A 257 -0.42 -11.87 10.64
C HIS A 257 -0.01 -10.43 10.34
N ILE A 258 0.27 -9.62 11.37
CA ILE A 258 0.62 -8.20 11.26
C ILE A 258 1.76 -7.99 10.24
N ARG A 259 2.86 -8.73 10.38
CA ARG A 259 4.05 -8.50 9.52
C ARG A 259 3.76 -8.77 8.05
N ARG A 260 3.07 -9.87 7.71
CA ARG A 260 2.67 -10.18 6.33
C ARG A 260 1.75 -9.10 5.77
N ALA A 261 0.72 -8.73 6.54
CA ALA A 261 -0.21 -7.68 6.14
C ALA A 261 0.50 -6.33 5.90
N VAL A 262 1.40 -5.91 6.79
CA VAL A 262 2.16 -4.65 6.61
C VAL A 262 2.97 -4.67 5.31
N ALA A 263 3.69 -5.75 5.03
CA ALA A 263 4.45 -5.86 3.78
C ALA A 263 3.52 -5.71 2.57
N ASP A 264 2.41 -6.46 2.55
CA ASP A 264 1.46 -6.43 1.42
C ASP A 264 0.83 -5.06 1.23
N PHE A 265 0.40 -4.37 2.29
CA PHE A 265 -0.17 -3.03 2.16
C PHE A 265 0.84 -2.01 1.63
N ILE A 266 2.10 -2.07 2.07
CA ILE A 266 3.16 -1.19 1.55
C ILE A 266 3.45 -1.49 0.07
N VAL A 267 3.54 -2.77 -0.31
CA VAL A 267 3.76 -3.18 -1.70
C VAL A 267 2.56 -2.79 -2.58
N ALA A 268 1.33 -2.90 -2.08
CA ALA A 268 0.12 -2.48 -2.77
C ALA A 268 0.01 -0.95 -2.96
N GLY A 269 0.85 -0.18 -2.25
CA GLY A 269 0.94 1.28 -2.38
C GLY A 269 0.22 2.07 -1.29
N THR A 270 -0.05 1.46 -0.13
CA THR A 270 -0.60 2.14 1.06
C THR A 270 0.50 2.36 2.09
N ALA A 271 0.68 3.60 2.55
CA ALA A 271 1.57 3.86 3.69
C ALA A 271 0.95 3.30 4.99
N VAL A 272 1.63 2.36 5.64
CA VAL A 272 1.17 1.79 6.91
C VAL A 272 1.76 2.60 8.05
N VAL A 273 0.90 3.30 8.79
CA VAL A 273 1.28 4.19 9.91
C VAL A 273 0.91 3.63 11.28
N GLY A 274 0.25 2.47 11.31
CA GLY A 274 -0.08 1.73 12.51
C GLY A 274 -0.43 0.29 12.20
N ALA A 275 -0.14 -0.61 13.14
CA ALA A 275 -0.42 -2.03 13.04
C ALA A 275 -1.06 -2.51 14.34
N MET A 276 -2.39 -2.40 14.40
CA MET A 276 -3.13 -2.70 15.61
C MET A 276 -3.54 -4.17 15.68
N THR A 277 -3.49 -4.75 16.88
CA THR A 277 -3.89 -6.12 17.13
C THR A 277 -4.67 -6.23 18.45
N SER A 278 -5.32 -7.37 18.67
CA SER A 278 -5.77 -7.77 20.00
C SER A 278 -4.59 -8.08 20.93
N LEU A 279 -4.88 -8.19 22.23
CA LEU A 279 -3.88 -8.56 23.25
C LEU A 279 -3.51 -10.05 23.23
N ASP A 280 -4.33 -10.89 22.59
CA ASP A 280 -4.02 -12.31 22.47
C ASP A 280 -2.71 -12.50 21.69
N GLN A 281 -1.90 -13.49 22.04
CA GLN A 281 -0.62 -13.84 21.42
C GLN A 281 0.42 -12.70 21.25
N LEU A 282 0.21 -11.53 21.86
CA LEU A 282 1.08 -10.37 21.68
C LEU A 282 2.54 -10.70 22.02
N VAL A 283 2.77 -11.36 23.15
CA VAL A 283 4.11 -11.69 23.68
C VAL A 283 4.91 -12.58 22.74
N SER A 284 4.26 -13.55 22.07
CA SER A 284 4.96 -14.48 21.17
C SER A 284 5.40 -13.84 19.85
N GLN A 285 4.87 -12.65 19.53
CA GLN A 285 5.12 -11.96 18.27
C GLN A 285 6.03 -10.73 18.42
N ILE A 286 6.50 -10.41 19.62
CA ILE A 286 7.41 -9.27 19.87
C ILE A 286 8.77 -9.48 19.19
N ILE A 287 9.27 -10.71 19.17
CA ILE A 287 10.58 -11.02 18.58
C ILE A 287 10.45 -11.05 17.04
N PRO A 288 11.30 -10.30 16.30
CA PRO A 288 11.35 -10.41 14.84
C PRO A 288 11.64 -11.85 14.39
N PRO A 289 10.97 -12.34 13.32
CA PRO A 289 11.16 -13.71 12.88
C PRO A 289 12.56 -13.87 12.31
N VAL A 290 13.23 -14.98 12.61
CA VAL A 290 14.45 -15.38 11.92
C VAL A 290 14.20 -15.53 10.41
N ARG A 291 15.25 -15.41 9.59
CA ARG A 291 15.14 -15.36 8.12
C ARG A 291 14.34 -16.53 7.53
N SER A 292 14.55 -17.75 8.03
CA SER A 292 13.81 -18.95 7.59
C SER A 292 12.29 -18.83 7.78
N ASN A 293 11.84 -18.08 8.79
CA ASN A 293 10.42 -17.85 9.09
C ASN A 293 9.86 -16.63 8.34
N GLN A 294 10.66 -15.94 7.54
CA GLN A 294 10.22 -14.78 6.74
C GLN A 294 9.68 -15.18 5.36
N ARG A 295 9.84 -16.44 4.92
CA ARG A 295 9.49 -16.88 3.55
C ARG A 295 8.07 -16.48 3.11
N GLY A 296 7.09 -16.63 4.00
CA GLY A 296 5.70 -16.22 3.72
C GLY A 296 5.57 -14.73 3.39
N ILE A 297 6.35 -13.86 4.05
CA ILE A 297 6.36 -12.41 3.77
C ILE A 297 6.91 -12.16 2.36
N TYR A 298 7.96 -12.85 1.94
CA TYR A 298 8.54 -12.70 0.59
C TYR A 298 7.60 -13.22 -0.50
N LEU A 299 6.97 -14.39 -0.28
CA LEU A 299 6.00 -14.96 -1.21
C LEU A 299 4.79 -14.05 -1.40
N ASP A 300 4.23 -13.50 -0.33
CA ASP A 300 3.10 -12.59 -0.47
C ASP A 300 3.53 -11.27 -1.10
N SER A 301 4.68 -10.70 -0.70
CA SER A 301 5.19 -9.45 -1.27
C SER A 301 5.43 -9.56 -2.78
N THR A 302 5.98 -10.68 -3.27
CA THR A 302 6.17 -10.89 -4.73
C THR A 302 4.83 -10.98 -5.48
N ARG A 303 3.82 -11.63 -4.88
CA ARG A 303 2.47 -11.73 -5.45
C ARG A 303 1.72 -10.41 -5.41
N THR A 304 1.83 -9.66 -4.31
CA THR A 304 1.26 -8.31 -4.18
C THR A 304 1.93 -7.33 -5.14
N PHE A 305 3.22 -7.54 -5.41
CA PHE A 305 3.95 -6.82 -6.45
C PHE A 305 3.55 -7.24 -7.89
N GLN A 306 2.69 -8.25 -8.02
CA GLN A 306 2.15 -8.75 -9.29
C GLN A 306 3.20 -9.36 -10.22
N LEU A 307 4.27 -9.92 -9.64
CA LEU A 307 5.12 -10.87 -10.38
C LEU A 307 4.33 -12.16 -10.61
N PRO A 308 4.31 -12.72 -11.84
CA PRO A 308 3.54 -13.94 -12.13
C PRO A 308 3.96 -15.10 -11.23
N THR A 309 3.00 -15.86 -10.71
CA THR A 309 3.31 -17.09 -9.95
C THR A 309 3.70 -18.25 -10.85
N ALA A 310 3.41 -18.14 -12.15
CA ALA A 310 3.78 -19.07 -13.21
C ALA A 310 3.72 -18.36 -14.57
N ARG A 311 4.32 -18.98 -15.59
CA ARG A 311 4.23 -18.61 -17.01
C ARG A 311 3.73 -19.77 -17.84
#